data_AF-A0A1B8HAA2-F1
#
_entry.id   AF-A0A1B8HAA2-F1
#
_cell.length_a   1.000
_cell.length_b   1.000
_cell.length_c   1.000
_cell.angle_alpha   90.00
_cell.angle_beta   90.00
_cell.angle_gamma   90.00
#
_symmetry.space_group_name_H-M   'P 1'
#
loop_
_entity.id
_entity.type
_entity.pdbx_description
1 polymer ?
#
loop_
_entity_poly.entity_id
_entity_poly.type
_entity_poly.pdbx_seq_one_letter_code
_entity_poly.pdbx_strand_id
1 'polypeptide(L)' 'MDNTRNRAWRKFKNRINKSRDQKHHSGLYDFSPEKRWKMLYTRGDKLIRATQLGIDYPRVSQAMLTRNARYEESDQ' A
#
# COMPACT_ATOMS: atom_id res chain seq x y z
N MET A 1 33.61 -9.21 -35.54
CA MET A 1 32.84 -9.01 -34.30
C MET A 1 33.79 -9.16 -33.14
N ASP A 2 34.16 -8.05 -32.51
CA ASP A 2 35.11 -8.08 -31.39
C ASP A 2 34.43 -8.69 -30.16
N ASN A 3 34.84 -9.92 -29.82
CA ASN A 3 34.30 -10.73 -28.73
C ASN A 3 35.06 -10.47 -27.40
N THR A 4 35.78 -9.35 -27.28
CA THR A 4 36.52 -9.02 -26.06
C THR A 4 35.57 -8.79 -24.91
N ARG A 5 35.64 -9.69 -23.91
CA ARG A 5 34.96 -9.59 -22.61
C ARG A 5 35.59 -8.51 -21.73
N ASN A 6 35.58 -7.27 -22.24
CA ASN A 6 36.18 -6.13 -21.59
C ASN A 6 35.43 -5.73 -20.29
N ARG A 7 35.97 -4.76 -19.55
CA ARG A 7 35.37 -4.28 -18.29
C ARG A 7 33.95 -3.76 -18.50
N ALA A 8 33.66 -3.13 -19.63
CA ALA A 8 32.33 -2.62 -19.96
C ALA A 8 31.32 -3.77 -20.15
N TRP A 9 31.70 -4.82 -20.87
CA TRP A 9 30.89 -6.03 -21.05
C TRP A 9 30.59 -6.72 -19.72
N ARG A 10 31.59 -6.84 -18.82
CA ARG A 10 31.38 -7.39 -17.47
C ARG A 10 30.42 -6.54 -16.63
N LYS A 11 30.53 -5.21 -16.67
CA LYS A 11 29.59 -4.31 -15.98
C LYS A 11 28.16 -4.44 -16.53
N PHE A 12 28.01 -4.52 -17.84
CA PHE A 12 26.72 -4.71 -18.51
C PHE A 12 26.09 -6.06 -18.15
N LYS A 13 26.86 -7.15 -18.20
CA LYS A 13 26.39 -8.48 -17.78
C LYS A 13 26.10 -8.55 -16.29
N ASN A 14 26.89 -7.90 -15.43
CA ASN A 14 26.57 -7.78 -14.01
C ASN A 14 25.26 -7.01 -13.78
N ARG A 15 24.96 -5.98 -14.56
CA ARG A 15 23.67 -5.26 -14.47
C ARG A 15 22.50 -6.14 -14.90
N ILE A 16 22.65 -6.90 -15.98
CA ILE A 16 21.60 -7.81 -16.50
C ILE A 16 21.40 -9.02 -15.59
N ASN A 17 22.49 -9.63 -15.13
CA ASN A 17 22.50 -10.81 -14.28
C ASN A 17 22.38 -10.46 -12.79
N LYS A 18 22.28 -9.17 -12.43
CA LYS A 18 21.84 -8.79 -11.09
C LYS A 18 20.40 -9.27 -11.01
N SER A 19 20.22 -10.46 -10.44
CA SER A 19 18.91 -11.02 -10.24
C SER A 19 18.06 -9.98 -9.55
N ARG A 20 16.79 -10.01 -9.89
CA ARG A 20 15.72 -9.23 -9.28
C ARG A 20 15.48 -9.70 -7.82
N ASP A 21 16.50 -10.24 -7.14
CA ASP A 21 16.41 -10.82 -5.81
C ASP A 21 16.33 -9.76 -4.70
N GLN A 22 16.59 -8.49 -5.02
CA GLN A 22 16.21 -7.36 -4.14
C GLN A 22 14.80 -6.81 -4.43
N LYS A 23 14.10 -7.34 -5.43
CA LYS A 23 12.75 -6.91 -5.82
C LYS A 23 11.67 -7.92 -5.41
N HIS A 24 12.01 -8.90 -4.58
CA HIS A 24 11.01 -9.74 -3.92
C HIS A 24 10.39 -9.08 -2.67
N HIS A 25 10.73 -7.84 -2.35
CA HIS A 25 10.05 -7.07 -1.29
C HIS A 25 9.20 -5.89 -1.77
N SER A 26 9.18 -5.54 -3.06
CA SER A 26 8.36 -4.42 -3.55
C SER A 26 7.01 -4.85 -4.16
N GLY A 27 6.76 -6.15 -4.33
CA GLY A 27 5.50 -6.65 -4.89
C GLY A 27 4.56 -7.31 -3.87
N LEU A 28 4.98 -7.48 -2.62
CA LEU A 28 4.13 -7.99 -1.54
C LEU A 28 3.23 -6.91 -0.91
N TYR A 29 3.38 -5.66 -1.34
CA TYR A 29 2.64 -4.50 -0.83
C TYR A 29 1.68 -3.86 -1.85
N ASP A 30 1.66 -4.33 -3.11
CA ASP A 30 0.69 -3.83 -4.11
C ASP A 30 -0.71 -4.42 -3.91
N PHE A 31 -0.81 -5.53 -3.17
CA PHE A 31 -2.08 -5.92 -2.55
C PHE A 31 -2.16 -5.23 -1.20
N SER A 32 -2.84 -4.08 -1.14
CA SER A 32 -3.34 -3.59 0.15
C SER A 32 -4.20 -4.72 0.72
N PRO A 33 -3.80 -5.38 1.83
CA PRO A 33 -4.59 -6.48 2.37
C PRO A 33 -5.98 -5.93 2.59
N GLU A 34 -6.98 -6.51 1.90
CA GLU A 34 -8.34 -5.96 1.89
C GLU A 34 -8.69 -5.52 3.31
N LYS A 35 -8.93 -4.21 3.45
CA LYS A 35 -9.43 -3.58 4.65
C LYS A 35 -10.81 -4.21 4.92
N ARG A 36 -10.86 -5.41 5.53
CA ARG A 36 -12.09 -6.18 5.82
C ARG A 36 -12.90 -5.53 6.95
N TRP A 37 -13.02 -4.20 6.97
CA TRP A 37 -13.81 -3.48 7.98
C TRP A 37 -15.25 -3.95 8.03
N LYS A 38 -15.81 -4.36 6.88
CA LYS A 38 -17.15 -4.92 6.77
C LYS A 38 -17.33 -6.24 7.51
N MET A 39 -16.23 -6.97 7.76
CA MET A 39 -16.22 -8.23 8.53
C MET A 39 -15.97 -7.99 10.02
N LEU A 40 -15.71 -6.75 10.44
CA LEU A 40 -15.46 -6.39 11.83
C LEU A 40 -16.73 -5.78 12.42
N TYR A 41 -17.27 -6.43 13.44
CA TYR A 41 -18.57 -6.12 14.02
C TYR A 41 -18.52 -4.87 14.90
N THR A 42 -17.47 -4.69 15.70
CA THR A 42 -17.40 -3.60 16.67
C THR A 42 -16.36 -2.55 16.30
N ARG A 43 -16.48 -1.35 16.88
CA ARG A 43 -15.45 -0.31 16.76
C ARG A 43 -14.11 -0.75 17.36
N GLY A 44 -14.12 -1.55 18.43
CA GLY A 44 -12.91 -2.08 19.06
C GLY A 44 -12.10 -2.96 18.11
N ASP A 45 -12.76 -3.89 17.44
CA ASP A 45 -12.12 -4.79 16.46
C ASP A 45 -11.49 -4.00 15.31
N LYS A 46 -12.14 -2.91 14.91
CA LYS A 46 -11.63 -2.01 13.86
C LYS A 46 -10.39 -1.23 14.32
N LEU A 47 -10.32 -0.83 15.58
CA LEU A 47 -9.11 -0.19 16.12
C LEU A 47 -7.94 -1.18 16.18
N ILE A 48 -8.17 -2.39 16.68
CA ILE A 48 -7.15 -3.45 16.75
C ILE A 48 -6.64 -3.82 15.35
N ARG A 49 -7.53 -3.91 14.36
CA ARG A 49 -7.12 -4.19 12.98
C ARG A 49 -6.33 -3.03 12.37
N ALA A 50 -6.67 -1.79 12.70
CA ALA A 50 -5.93 -0.62 12.23
C ALA A 50 -4.49 -0.61 12.75
N THR A 51 -4.30 -0.93 14.05
CA THR A 51 -2.96 -1.06 14.63
C THR A 51 -2.15 -2.19 14.00
N GLN A 52 -2.76 -3.36 13.74
CA GLN A 52 -2.10 -4.46 13.01
C GLN A 52 -1.64 -4.08 11.61
N LEU A 53 -2.39 -3.21 10.93
CA LEU A 53 -2.09 -2.73 9.59
C LEU A 53 -1.15 -1.50 9.59
N GLY A 54 -0.75 -1.00 10.76
CA GLY A 54 0.12 0.17 10.89
C GLY A 54 -0.52 1.48 10.43
N ILE A 55 -1.85 1.58 10.47
CA ILE A 55 -2.61 2.76 10.05
C ILE A 55 -3.57 3.21 11.15
N ASP A 56 -3.89 4.51 11.17
CA ASP A 56 -4.93 5.02 12.04
C ASP A 56 -6.32 4.64 11.50
N TYR A 57 -7.20 4.17 12.39
CA TYR A 57 -8.60 3.99 12.04
C TYR A 57 -9.24 5.37 11.80
N PRO A 58 -10.04 5.56 10.73
CA PRO A 58 -10.64 6.85 10.42
C PRO A 58 -11.38 7.46 11.61
N ARG A 59 -10.95 8.64 12.02
CA ARG A 59 -11.63 9.47 13.00
C ARG A 59 -12.44 10.52 12.25
N VAL A 60 -13.73 10.27 12.09
CA VAL A 60 -14.63 11.29 11.56
C VAL A 60 -14.79 12.36 12.63
N SER A 61 -14.45 13.61 12.29
CA SER A 61 -14.64 14.73 13.21
C SER A 61 -16.12 15.13 13.26
N GLN A 62 -16.55 15.74 14.37
CA GLN A 62 -17.93 16.27 14.47
C GLN A 62 -18.22 17.26 13.35
N ALA A 63 -17.27 18.14 13.02
CA ALA A 63 -17.42 19.09 11.92
C ALA A 63 -17.67 18.40 10.56
N MET A 64 -17.02 17.25 10.32
CA MET A 64 -17.20 16.47 9.10
C MET A 64 -18.57 15.77 9.08
N LEU A 65 -19.04 15.24 10.22
CA LEU A 65 -20.40 14.69 10.33
C LEU A 65 -21.47 15.75 10.09
N THR A 66 -21.33 16.93 10.72
CA THR A 66 -22.26 18.05 10.53
C THR A 66 -22.27 18.54 9.09
N ARG A 67 -21.10 18.60 8.44
CA ARG A 67 -20.99 18.95 7.02
C ARG A 67 -21.68 17.92 6.12
N ASN A 68 -21.48 16.63 6.36
CA ASN A 68 -22.12 15.57 5.57
C ASN A 68 -23.65 15.58 5.72
N ALA A 69 -24.15 15.76 6.95
CA ALA A 69 -25.58 15.87 7.21
C ALA A 69 -26.23 17.02 6.41
N ARG A 70 -25.56 18.18 6.31
CA ARG A 70 -26.06 19.32 5.51
C ARG A 70 -26.11 19.04 4.00
N TYR A 71 -25.21 18.22 3.47
CA TYR A 71 -25.26 17.85 2.06
C TYR A 71 -26.38 16.85 1.77
N GLU A 72 -26.63 15.90 2.69
CA GLU A 72 -27.77 14.98 2.58
C GLU A 72 -29.11 15.73 2.58
N GLU A 73 -29.23 16.80 3.37
CA GLU A 73 -30.42 17.67 3.39
C GLU A 73 -30.61 18.49 2.10
N SER A 74 -29.55 18.75 1.35
CA SER A 74 -29.63 19.52 0.08
C SER A 74 -29.90 18.67 -1.16
N ASP A 75 -29.69 17.36 -1.06
CA ASP A 75 -29.91 16.38 -2.14
C ASP A 75 -31.30 15.71 -2.05
N GLN A 76 -32.14 16.09 -1.07
CA GLN A 76 -33.56 15.72 -0.94
C GLN A 76 -34.47 16.78 -1.56
#